data_AF-A0A2S2QRY6-F1
#
_entry.id   AF-A0A2S2QRY6-F1
#
_cell.length_a   1.000
_cell.length_b   1.000
_cell.length_c   1.000
_cell.angle_alpha   90.00
_cell.angle_beta   90.00
_cell.angle_gamma   90.00
#
_symmetry.space_group_name_H-M   'P 1'
#
loop_
_entity.id
_entity.type
_entity.pdbx_description
1 polymer ?
#
loop_
_entity_poly.entity_id
_entity_poly.type
_entity_poly.pdbx_seq_one_letter_code
_entity_poly.pdbx_strand_id
1 'polypeptide(L)'
;MRMNHECSSDHNKIGILSIYNYEGERIEAKCLDINQLRTEQLAVGANDPYVRLYDRRMVPSLSLIPNHKAFPELYSGLVFNSNSDLNRSKKAKRTLDDVVQYFVPGHIHPDRPELPPNKNKNIGITYLTFSPDGQELLVNYGSEYVYLYDLSKQVQDAFSNVPKVMKVYRENGEGTSKDTLFNPIPATHTKLPLKVEELKLKANQYFDKQEYTAAINFYNYAIHIFKSSSVLFSNRAAAYIKRKWQGDYYAALKDCVTALKLDPDHMKAHFRLIVCLYELRMLDDSKMYLEEFKKRFPSYNTSEAFLTIHSNIHHSIRRKKEALIEEEKLRKIISEVVKDRNLAQEPQNTLEPYLRKKANDYHQRYYGHCNTSTDIKEANFFGSQSQFIVAGSDDGLFFVWDKYTENNLLVLKGDSSIVNCVQPHPSEFMLATSGIDNEVKLWTPLPEDLDNKHEIKQYNATALLNQRRMVADPFELFMNGMRRSVEEEMDAD
;
A
#
# COMPACT_ATOMS: atom_id res chain seq x y z
N MET A 1 -8.65 -13.84 -35.29
CA MET A 1 -7.79 -14.21 -36.42
C MET A 1 -6.39 -13.65 -36.16
N ARG A 2 -5.34 -14.46 -36.21
CA ARG A 2 -3.96 -13.93 -36.21
C ARG A 2 -3.66 -13.49 -37.64
N MET A 3 -3.25 -12.23 -37.82
CA MET A 3 -2.74 -11.77 -39.11
C MET A 3 -1.37 -12.43 -39.37
N ASN A 4 -1.09 -12.75 -40.62
CA ASN A 4 0.27 -13.09 -41.02
C ASN A 4 1.17 -11.89 -40.71
N HIS A 5 2.27 -12.12 -40.00
CA HIS A 5 3.29 -11.12 -39.74
C HIS A 5 4.62 -11.64 -40.28
N GLU A 6 5.39 -10.75 -40.88
CA GLU A 6 6.75 -11.05 -41.34
C GLU A 6 7.73 -10.65 -40.25
N CYS A 7 8.33 -11.65 -39.59
CA CYS A 7 9.46 -11.41 -38.70
C CYS A 7 10.74 -11.33 -39.52
N SER A 8 11.57 -10.33 -39.25
CA SER A 8 12.96 -10.32 -39.71
C SER A 8 13.67 -11.57 -39.19
N SER A 9 14.26 -12.35 -40.09
CA SER A 9 14.99 -13.59 -39.79
C SER A 9 16.31 -13.36 -39.05
N ASP A 10 16.76 -12.10 -38.91
CA ASP A 10 18.15 -11.85 -38.57
C ASP A 10 18.48 -11.93 -37.08
N HIS A 11 17.54 -11.82 -36.14
CA HIS A 11 17.89 -11.97 -34.72
C HIS A 11 16.73 -12.53 -33.89
N ASN A 12 17.00 -13.59 -33.13
CA ASN A 12 16.21 -13.93 -31.94
C ASN A 12 16.36 -12.78 -30.93
N LYS A 13 15.43 -11.81 -30.95
CA LYS A 13 15.41 -10.65 -30.05
C LYS A 13 14.71 -11.01 -28.74
N ILE A 14 15.20 -12.04 -28.05
CA ILE A 14 14.78 -12.30 -26.66
C ILE A 14 15.41 -11.19 -25.82
N GLY A 15 14.62 -10.29 -25.23
CA GLY A 15 15.14 -9.32 -24.25
C GLY A 15 15.27 -9.99 -22.88
N ILE A 16 16.38 -9.76 -22.16
CA ILE A 16 16.50 -10.20 -20.76
C ILE A 16 16.44 -9.00 -19.85
N LEU A 17 15.45 -8.99 -18.97
CA LEU A 17 15.31 -8.03 -17.89
C LEU A 17 15.72 -8.69 -16.57
N SER A 18 16.77 -8.19 -15.93
CA SER A 18 17.13 -8.57 -14.56
C SER A 18 16.54 -7.57 -13.58
N ILE A 19 15.81 -8.06 -12.58
CA ILE A 19 15.20 -7.24 -11.52
C ILE A 19 15.89 -7.48 -10.18
N TYR A 20 15.95 -6.42 -9.37
CA TYR A 20 16.67 -6.38 -8.09
C TYR A 20 15.83 -5.72 -6.99
N ASN A 21 15.97 -6.16 -5.75
CA ASN A 21 15.35 -5.52 -4.57
C ASN A 21 16.18 -4.33 -4.04
N TYR A 22 15.71 -3.76 -2.94
CA TYR A 22 16.36 -2.67 -2.22
C TYR A 22 17.70 -3.06 -1.56
N GLU A 23 18.00 -4.34 -1.42
CA GLU A 23 19.29 -4.85 -0.92
C GLU A 23 20.29 -5.11 -2.08
N GLY A 24 19.85 -4.96 -3.33
CA GLY A 24 20.64 -5.25 -4.52
C GLY A 24 20.71 -6.73 -4.87
N GLU A 25 19.84 -7.54 -4.28
CA GLU A 25 19.67 -8.97 -4.56
C GLU A 25 18.69 -9.19 -5.70
N ARG A 26 18.85 -10.30 -6.43
CA ARG A 26 17.90 -10.68 -7.49
C ARG A 26 16.62 -11.20 -6.86
N ILE A 27 15.50 -10.83 -7.47
CA ILE A 27 14.16 -11.19 -6.99
C ILE A 27 13.31 -11.86 -8.05
N GLU A 28 12.22 -12.48 -7.61
CA GLU A 28 11.30 -13.22 -8.45
C GLU A 28 10.23 -12.28 -9.00
N ALA A 29 10.11 -12.20 -10.32
CA ALA A 29 8.96 -11.56 -10.95
C ALA A 29 7.74 -12.46 -10.72
N LYS A 30 6.66 -11.89 -10.19
CA LYS A 30 5.42 -12.61 -9.86
C LYS A 30 4.30 -12.31 -10.86
N CYS A 31 4.23 -11.07 -11.34
CA CYS A 31 3.23 -10.64 -12.30
C CYS A 31 3.77 -9.52 -13.20
N LEU A 32 3.16 -9.38 -14.37
CA LEU A 32 3.52 -8.38 -15.36
C LEU A 32 2.30 -7.98 -16.20
N ASP A 33 2.31 -6.76 -16.71
CA ASP A 33 1.34 -6.30 -17.70
C ASP A 33 2.01 -5.31 -18.66
N ILE A 34 1.50 -5.22 -19.87
CA ILE A 34 1.94 -4.28 -20.91
C ILE A 34 0.81 -3.30 -21.16
N ASN A 35 1.13 -2.01 -21.12
CA ASN A 35 0.14 -0.98 -21.37
C ASN A 35 -0.38 -1.10 -22.82
N GLN A 36 -1.69 -1.32 -22.97
CA GLN A 36 -2.31 -1.60 -24.26
C GLN A 36 -2.25 -0.42 -25.23
N LEU A 37 -2.25 0.83 -24.72
CA LEU A 37 -2.16 2.04 -25.53
C LEU A 37 -0.72 2.56 -25.67
N ARG A 38 0.11 2.35 -24.65
CA ARG A 38 1.53 2.74 -24.63
C ARG A 38 2.40 1.50 -24.56
N THR A 39 2.42 0.71 -25.64
CA THR A 39 3.02 -0.62 -25.67
C THR A 39 4.50 -0.68 -25.29
N GLU A 40 5.19 0.46 -25.25
CA GLU A 40 6.54 0.57 -24.70
C GLU A 40 6.60 0.36 -23.18
N GLN A 41 5.51 0.57 -22.44
CA GLN A 41 5.47 0.49 -20.99
C GLN A 41 5.19 -0.93 -20.51
N LEU A 42 6.09 -1.45 -19.68
CA LEU A 42 5.99 -2.76 -19.03
C LEU A 42 6.00 -2.56 -17.52
N ALA A 43 4.92 -2.96 -16.84
CA ALA A 43 4.85 -2.99 -15.39
C ALA A 43 5.27 -4.39 -14.89
N VAL A 44 6.10 -4.43 -13.84
CA VAL A 44 6.60 -5.67 -13.23
C VAL A 44 6.39 -5.61 -11.73
N GLY A 45 5.69 -6.62 -11.21
CA GLY A 45 5.53 -6.90 -9.80
C GLY A 45 6.36 -8.11 -9.38
N ALA A 46 6.88 -8.10 -8.16
CA ALA A 46 7.81 -9.10 -7.65
C ALA A 46 7.48 -9.52 -6.22
N ASN A 47 8.28 -10.41 -5.62
CA ASN A 47 8.19 -10.77 -4.20
C ASN A 47 8.74 -9.68 -3.24
N ASP A 48 8.65 -8.42 -3.64
CA ASP A 48 8.96 -7.24 -2.84
C ASP A 48 7.89 -6.16 -3.08
N PRO A 49 7.83 -5.08 -2.28
CA PRO A 49 6.71 -4.15 -2.32
C PRO A 49 6.81 -3.13 -3.47
N TYR A 50 7.87 -3.15 -4.27
CA TYR A 50 8.11 -2.13 -5.28
C TYR A 50 7.61 -2.58 -6.64
N VAL A 51 6.61 -1.88 -7.19
CA VAL A 51 6.24 -2.05 -8.60
C VAL A 51 7.25 -1.28 -9.44
N ARG A 52 7.69 -1.89 -10.55
CA ARG A 52 8.69 -1.32 -11.46
C ARG A 52 8.06 -1.09 -12.83
N LEU A 53 8.15 0.13 -13.32
CA LEU A 53 7.75 0.49 -14.68
C LEU A 53 8.99 0.63 -15.56
N TYR A 54 9.05 -0.16 -16.63
CA TYR A 54 10.13 -0.16 -17.60
C TYR A 54 9.65 0.37 -18.95
N ASP A 55 10.58 0.93 -19.72
CA ASP A 55 10.42 1.07 -21.18
C ASP A 55 11.04 -0.17 -21.84
N ARG A 56 10.21 -1.06 -22.41
CA ARG A 56 10.67 -2.31 -23.03
C ARG A 56 11.62 -2.08 -24.21
N ARG A 57 11.63 -0.90 -24.83
CA ARG A 57 12.54 -0.55 -25.93
C ARG A 57 13.97 -0.33 -25.44
N MET A 58 14.13 -0.07 -24.15
CA MET A 58 15.43 0.09 -23.48
C MET A 58 15.97 -1.23 -22.93
N VAL A 59 15.21 -2.33 -23.02
CA VAL A 59 15.64 -3.65 -22.52
C VAL A 59 16.64 -4.27 -23.50
N PRO A 60 17.86 -4.63 -23.05
CA PRO A 60 18.89 -5.16 -23.92
C PRO A 60 18.52 -6.54 -24.51
N SER A 61 18.88 -6.75 -25.78
CA SER A 61 18.70 -8.04 -26.48
C SER A 61 19.71 -9.08 -25.99
N LEU A 62 19.25 -10.31 -25.79
CA LEU A 62 20.06 -11.48 -25.41
C LEU A 62 21.21 -11.73 -26.40
N SER A 63 20.99 -11.45 -27.68
CA SER A 63 22.02 -11.59 -28.74
C SER A 63 23.23 -10.67 -28.57
N LEU A 64 23.14 -9.63 -27.72
CA LEU A 64 24.21 -8.66 -27.46
C LEU A 64 24.98 -8.93 -26.17
N ILE A 65 24.63 -9.96 -25.40
CA ILE A 65 25.29 -10.30 -24.13
C ILE A 65 26.34 -11.38 -24.40
N PRO A 66 27.65 -11.07 -24.37
CA PRO A 66 28.69 -12.07 -24.56
C PRO A 66 28.70 -13.01 -23.35
N ASN A 67 28.61 -14.32 -23.57
CA ASN A 67 28.66 -15.40 -22.58
C ASN A 67 27.42 -15.56 -21.67
N HIS A 68 26.37 -16.20 -22.16
CA HIS A 68 25.55 -17.04 -21.28
C HIS A 68 25.43 -18.47 -21.81
N LYS A 69 26.06 -19.39 -21.06
CA LYS A 69 25.63 -20.79 -20.97
C LYS A 69 24.15 -20.80 -20.58
N ALA A 70 23.41 -21.79 -21.09
CA ALA A 70 22.02 -22.08 -20.75
C ALA A 70 21.77 -21.90 -19.24
N PHE A 71 20.59 -21.37 -18.89
CA PHE A 71 19.98 -21.23 -17.55
C PHE A 71 20.90 -21.59 -16.37
N PRO A 72 21.28 -20.65 -15.48
CA PRO A 72 22.08 -21.00 -14.33
C PRO A 72 21.28 -21.94 -13.42
N GLU A 73 21.82 -23.14 -13.17
CA GLU A 73 21.41 -24.02 -12.08
C GLU A 73 21.42 -23.24 -10.75
N LEU A 74 20.46 -23.59 -9.89
CA LEU A 74 20.28 -23.06 -8.53
C LEU A 74 21.61 -22.74 -7.83
N TYR A 75 21.75 -21.50 -7.36
CA TYR A 75 22.71 -21.20 -6.29
C TYR A 75 21.97 -20.57 -5.12
N SER A 76 21.80 -21.39 -4.08
CA SER A 76 21.50 -20.96 -2.73
C SER A 76 22.68 -20.16 -2.16
N GLY A 77 22.34 -19.16 -1.34
CA GLY A 77 23.17 -18.54 -0.30
C GLY A 77 24.58 -18.09 -0.68
N LEU A 78 24.78 -16.78 -0.87
CA LEU A 78 26.13 -16.20 -0.81
C LEU A 78 26.15 -14.88 -0.06
N VAL A 79 26.78 -14.95 1.12
CA VAL A 79 27.27 -13.87 1.96
C VAL A 79 28.16 -12.91 1.15
N PHE A 80 27.95 -11.61 1.34
CA PHE A 80 28.70 -10.50 0.75
C PHE A 80 30.18 -10.52 1.18
N ASN A 81 31.10 -10.36 0.22
CA ASN A 81 32.54 -10.37 0.47
C ASN A 81 33.21 -9.17 -0.25
N SER A 82 33.98 -8.42 0.55
CA SER A 82 34.12 -6.96 0.55
C SER A 82 34.76 -6.27 -0.66
N ASN A 83 35.34 -6.99 -1.62
CA ASN A 83 35.95 -6.38 -2.82
C ASN A 83 35.18 -6.64 -4.12
N SER A 84 34.25 -7.61 -4.13
CA SER A 84 33.36 -7.87 -5.28
C SER A 84 32.06 -7.05 -5.24
N ASP A 85 31.76 -6.49 -4.07
CA ASP A 85 30.50 -5.82 -3.74
C ASP A 85 30.39 -4.41 -4.36
N LEU A 86 31.51 -3.70 -4.56
CA LEU A 86 31.46 -2.35 -5.13
C LEU A 86 31.06 -2.37 -6.61
N ASN A 87 31.51 -3.36 -7.38
CA ASN A 87 31.14 -3.51 -8.79
C ASN A 87 29.72 -4.08 -8.95
N ARG A 88 29.28 -4.98 -8.06
CA ARG A 88 27.90 -5.49 -8.03
C ARG A 88 26.89 -4.43 -7.57
N SER A 89 27.20 -3.66 -6.52
CA SER A 89 26.39 -2.52 -6.07
C SER A 89 26.28 -1.43 -7.14
N LYS A 90 27.38 -1.11 -7.85
CA LYS A 90 27.34 -0.20 -9.01
C LYS A 90 26.48 -0.74 -10.16
N LYS A 91 26.51 -2.06 -10.42
CA LYS A 91 25.69 -2.71 -11.45
C LYS A 91 24.21 -2.76 -11.04
N ALA A 92 23.91 -3.11 -9.79
CA ALA A 92 22.56 -3.09 -9.23
C ALA A 92 21.98 -1.67 -9.27
N LYS A 93 22.75 -0.68 -8.82
CA LYS A 93 22.37 0.74 -8.89
C LYS A 93 22.09 1.21 -10.33
N ARG A 94 22.93 0.86 -11.31
CA ARG A 94 22.67 1.13 -12.74
C ARG A 94 21.38 0.46 -13.22
N THR A 95 21.14 -0.79 -12.84
CA THR A 95 19.92 -1.51 -13.25
C THR A 95 18.66 -0.93 -12.60
N LEU A 96 18.78 -0.38 -11.39
CA LEU A 96 17.70 0.35 -10.71
C LEU A 96 17.45 1.73 -11.32
N ASP A 97 18.44 2.30 -12.03
CA ASP A 97 18.31 3.52 -12.81
C ASP A 97 17.63 3.30 -14.18
N ASP A 98 17.65 2.06 -14.69
CA ASP A 98 16.92 1.67 -15.92
C ASP A 98 15.39 1.63 -15.71
N VAL A 99 14.94 1.63 -14.45
CA VAL A 99 13.51 1.74 -14.12
C VAL A 99 13.03 3.17 -14.32
N VAL A 100 12.00 3.33 -15.14
CA VAL A 100 11.40 4.63 -15.45
C VAL A 100 10.74 5.21 -14.22
N GLN A 101 9.97 4.40 -13.49
CA GLN A 101 9.22 4.83 -12.32
C GLN A 101 8.99 3.66 -11.36
N TYR A 102 9.07 3.93 -10.05
CA TYR A 102 8.67 3.00 -9.01
C TYR A 102 7.32 3.40 -8.41
N PHE A 103 6.57 2.42 -7.92
CA PHE A 103 5.34 2.65 -7.16
C PHE A 103 5.31 1.76 -5.91
N VAL A 104 4.93 2.35 -4.78
CA VAL A 104 4.78 1.65 -3.50
C VAL A 104 3.84 2.46 -2.60
N PRO A 105 2.95 1.84 -1.82
CA PRO A 105 2.20 2.57 -0.80
C PRO A 105 3.17 3.13 0.23
N GLY A 106 3.13 4.45 0.48
CA GLY A 106 4.19 5.10 1.25
C GLY A 106 4.20 4.81 2.76
N HIS A 107 3.49 3.79 3.24
CA HIS A 107 3.64 3.21 4.58
C HIS A 107 4.31 1.83 4.58
N ILE A 108 4.47 1.23 3.40
CA ILE A 108 5.13 -0.05 3.24
C ILE A 108 6.63 0.22 3.05
N HIS A 109 7.38 0.07 4.14
CA HIS A 109 8.84 0.23 4.15
C HIS A 109 9.49 -0.96 4.87
N PRO A 110 10.39 -1.71 4.20
CA PRO A 110 11.05 -2.87 4.79
C PRO A 110 12.05 -2.50 5.90
N ASP A 111 12.72 -1.33 5.79
CA ASP A 111 13.87 -0.96 6.64
C ASP A 111 13.57 0.13 7.69
N ARG A 112 12.31 0.34 8.09
CA ARG A 112 12.04 1.24 9.23
C ARG A 112 11.96 0.43 10.53
N PRO A 113 13.04 0.36 11.33
CA PRO A 113 13.03 -0.30 12.64
C PRO A 113 12.03 0.34 13.62
N GLU A 114 11.56 1.55 13.30
CA GLU A 114 10.62 2.31 14.08
C GLU A 114 9.17 1.86 13.81
N LEU A 115 8.80 1.52 12.57
CA LEU A 115 7.45 1.03 12.26
C LEU A 115 7.20 -0.29 13.01
N PRO A 116 5.93 -0.59 13.41
CA PRO A 116 5.65 -1.86 14.07
C PRO A 116 6.23 -2.98 13.20
N PRO A 117 7.04 -3.90 13.76
CA PRO A 117 7.52 -5.03 12.99
C PRO A 117 6.27 -5.75 12.49
N ASN A 118 6.01 -5.67 11.18
CA ASN A 118 5.21 -6.69 10.53
C ASN A 118 6.13 -7.92 10.54
N LYS A 119 6.22 -8.58 11.71
CA LYS A 119 7.02 -9.78 11.93
C LYS A 119 6.70 -10.72 10.77
N ASN A 120 7.66 -10.89 9.87
CA ASN A 120 7.63 -11.83 8.75
C ASN A 120 6.41 -11.75 7.81
N LYS A 121 5.89 -10.56 7.47
CA LYS A 121 4.92 -10.48 6.37
C LYS A 121 5.64 -10.32 5.03
N ASN A 122 5.52 -11.34 4.19
CA ASN A 122 5.97 -11.29 2.80
C ASN A 122 5.03 -10.36 2.01
N ILE A 123 5.44 -9.10 1.81
CA ILE A 123 4.69 -8.14 1.00
C ILE A 123 5.19 -8.25 -0.44
N GLY A 124 4.65 -9.25 -1.15
CA GLY A 124 4.84 -9.42 -2.59
C GLY A 124 3.68 -8.83 -3.39
N ILE A 125 3.91 -8.53 -4.65
CA ILE A 125 2.86 -8.08 -5.58
C ILE A 125 2.27 -9.30 -6.27
N THR A 126 1.01 -9.60 -5.93
CA THR A 126 0.31 -10.81 -6.41
C THR A 126 -0.36 -10.62 -7.77
N TYR A 127 -0.71 -9.39 -8.11
CA TYR A 127 -1.27 -9.04 -9.42
C TYR A 127 -1.10 -7.55 -9.70
N LEU A 128 -0.98 -7.20 -10.97
CA LEU A 128 -1.07 -5.83 -11.44
C LEU A 128 -1.70 -5.79 -12.83
N THR A 129 -2.37 -4.69 -13.17
CA THR A 129 -2.87 -4.45 -14.53
C THR A 129 -3.03 -2.96 -14.82
N PHE A 130 -2.79 -2.58 -16.07
CA PHE A 130 -3.07 -1.23 -16.57
C PHE A 130 -4.58 -1.01 -16.75
N SER A 131 -5.03 0.22 -16.54
CA SER A 131 -6.37 0.61 -16.96
C SER A 131 -6.52 0.48 -18.49
N PRO A 132 -7.75 0.30 -19.02
CA PRO A 132 -7.97 0.22 -20.46
C PRO A 132 -7.51 1.46 -21.24
N ASP A 133 -7.47 2.63 -20.60
CA ASP A 133 -6.95 3.88 -21.16
C ASP A 133 -5.42 4.06 -20.95
N GLY A 134 -4.76 3.11 -20.28
CA GLY A 134 -3.33 3.10 -20.02
C GLY A 134 -2.81 4.24 -19.13
N GLN A 135 -3.68 4.94 -18.39
CA GLN A 135 -3.30 6.07 -17.54
C GLN A 135 -3.10 5.70 -16.07
N GLU A 136 -3.61 4.55 -15.64
CA GLU A 136 -3.55 4.09 -14.27
C GLU A 136 -3.00 2.67 -14.19
N LEU A 137 -2.51 2.33 -13.01
CA LEU A 137 -2.01 0.99 -12.70
C LEU A 137 -2.67 0.50 -11.42
N LEU A 138 -3.43 -0.59 -11.52
CA LEU A 138 -4.05 -1.28 -10.39
C LEU A 138 -3.11 -2.37 -9.91
N VAL A 139 -2.90 -2.46 -8.60
CA VAL A 139 -1.91 -3.37 -8.00
C VAL A 139 -2.50 -4.03 -6.76
N ASN A 140 -2.47 -5.36 -6.70
CA ASN A 140 -2.90 -6.13 -5.55
C ASN A 140 -1.69 -6.66 -4.76
N TYR A 141 -1.57 -6.20 -3.52
CA TYR A 141 -0.46 -6.56 -2.65
C TYR A 141 -0.82 -7.74 -1.74
N GLY A 142 0.12 -8.66 -1.59
CA GLY A 142 0.07 -9.73 -0.59
C GLY A 142 0.19 -9.15 0.82
N SER A 143 -0.63 -9.66 1.73
CA SER A 143 -0.80 -9.21 3.10
C SER A 143 -1.13 -7.72 3.25
N GLU A 144 -1.63 -7.12 2.17
CA GLU A 144 -2.02 -5.72 2.03
C GLU A 144 -3.25 -5.59 1.12
N TYR A 145 -3.61 -4.36 0.77
CA TYR A 145 -4.81 -4.07 -0.01
C TYR A 145 -4.55 -3.92 -1.52
N VAL A 146 -5.62 -3.63 -2.27
CA VAL A 146 -5.52 -3.20 -3.67
C VAL A 146 -5.30 -1.69 -3.70
N TYR A 147 -4.31 -1.25 -4.47
CA TYR A 147 -3.95 0.15 -4.61
C TYR A 147 -4.01 0.56 -6.08
N LEU A 148 -4.43 1.80 -6.33
CA LEU A 148 -4.45 2.39 -7.66
C LEU A 148 -3.45 3.55 -7.74
N TYR A 149 -2.63 3.52 -8.78
CA TYR A 149 -1.62 4.53 -9.09
C TYR A 149 -2.01 5.29 -10.35
N ASP A 150 -1.78 6.60 -10.33
CA ASP A 150 -1.95 7.47 -11.50
C ASP A 150 -0.58 7.62 -12.17
N LEU A 151 -0.46 7.19 -13.43
CA LEU A 151 0.80 7.23 -14.16
C LEU A 151 1.13 8.63 -14.70
N SER A 152 0.15 9.53 -14.74
CA SER A 152 0.30 10.91 -15.20
C SER A 152 0.75 11.87 -14.10
N LYS A 153 0.60 11.49 -12.83
CA LYS A 153 0.89 12.35 -11.67
C LYS A 153 1.99 11.76 -10.80
N GLN A 154 2.99 12.59 -10.48
CA GLN A 154 3.93 12.26 -9.41
C GLN A 154 3.27 12.53 -8.06
N VAL A 155 2.80 11.47 -7.41
CA VAL A 155 2.21 11.54 -6.08
C VAL A 155 3.31 11.26 -5.06
N GLN A 156 3.78 12.31 -4.39
CA GLN A 156 4.71 12.16 -3.27
C GLN A 156 3.98 11.59 -2.06
N ASP A 157 4.69 10.75 -1.30
CA ASP A 157 4.19 10.15 -0.07
C ASP A 157 3.81 11.21 0.99
N ALA A 158 2.94 10.82 1.93
CA ALA A 158 2.47 11.72 2.98
C ALA A 158 3.61 12.26 3.85
N PHE A 159 4.60 11.43 4.20
CA PHE A 159 5.71 11.83 5.08
C PHE A 159 6.58 12.93 4.46
N SER A 160 6.79 12.90 3.14
CA SER A 160 7.48 13.94 2.39
C SER A 160 6.67 15.25 2.31
N ASN A 161 5.34 15.17 2.42
CA ASN A 161 4.44 16.32 2.42
C ASN A 161 4.19 16.94 3.80
N VAL A 162 4.46 16.23 4.90
CA VAL A 162 4.23 16.75 6.26
C VAL A 162 5.04 18.04 6.55
N PRO A 163 6.37 18.09 6.35
CA PRO A 163 7.14 19.31 6.60
C PRO A 163 6.66 20.52 5.80
N LYS A 164 6.21 20.24 4.57
CA LYS A 164 5.70 21.21 3.61
C LYS A 164 4.42 21.90 4.09
N VAL A 165 3.46 21.15 4.61
CA VAL A 165 2.19 21.73 5.13
C VAL A 165 2.34 22.33 6.52
N MET A 166 3.25 21.78 7.32
CA MET A 166 3.54 22.29 8.66
C MET A 166 4.44 23.54 8.65
N LYS A 167 5.16 23.79 7.54
CA LYS A 167 6.17 24.85 7.39
C LYS A 167 7.31 24.75 8.43
N VAL A 168 7.57 23.53 8.91
CA VAL A 168 8.66 23.20 9.84
C VAL A 168 9.40 21.99 9.29
N TYR A 169 10.69 22.19 8.98
CA TYR A 169 11.54 21.22 8.29
C TYR A 169 12.31 20.34 9.25
N ARG A 170 12.63 19.12 8.82
CA ARG A 170 13.44 18.18 9.60
C ARG A 170 14.88 18.65 9.70
N GLU A 171 15.56 18.28 10.79
CA GLU A 171 16.96 18.64 11.05
C GLU A 171 17.93 18.14 9.96
N ASN A 172 17.63 17.00 9.33
CA ASN A 172 18.41 16.41 8.25
C ASN A 172 18.23 17.09 6.88
N GLY A 173 17.42 18.15 6.79
CA GLY A 173 17.12 18.86 5.55
C GLY A 173 16.11 18.14 4.64
N GLU A 174 15.53 17.00 5.04
CA GLU A 174 14.43 16.39 4.31
C GLU A 174 13.17 17.26 4.36
N GLY A 175 12.49 17.39 3.21
CA GLY A 175 11.33 18.25 3.07
C GLY A 175 11.63 19.72 2.79
N THR A 176 12.90 20.14 2.75
CA THR A 176 13.35 21.53 2.49
C THR A 176 13.24 22.00 1.03
N SER A 177 12.86 21.10 0.10
CA SER A 177 12.76 21.49 -1.31
C SER A 177 11.79 22.65 -1.47
N LYS A 178 12.31 23.76 -2.03
CA LYS A 178 11.56 24.96 -2.41
C LYS A 178 10.62 24.72 -3.60
N ASP A 179 10.53 23.49 -4.10
CA ASP A 179 9.55 23.10 -5.11
C ASP A 179 8.17 23.54 -4.63
N THR A 180 7.69 24.56 -5.32
CA THR A 180 6.58 25.43 -4.97
C THR A 180 5.40 24.65 -4.41
N LEU A 181 5.16 24.76 -3.09
CA LEU A 181 3.82 24.50 -2.59
C LEU A 181 2.92 25.63 -3.03
N PHE A 182 2.16 25.32 -4.08
CA PHE A 182 0.79 25.74 -4.33
C PHE A 182 0.59 27.25 -4.44
N ASN A 183 0.12 27.67 -5.62
CA ASN A 183 -0.80 28.80 -5.67
C ASN A 183 -1.85 28.54 -4.59
N PRO A 184 -2.04 29.44 -3.61
CA PRO A 184 -3.04 29.26 -2.58
C PRO A 184 -4.35 28.94 -3.28
N ILE A 185 -4.87 27.73 -3.08
CA ILE A 185 -6.27 27.47 -3.40
C ILE A 185 -7.00 28.43 -2.45
N PRO A 186 -7.74 29.42 -2.97
CA PRO A 186 -8.41 30.37 -2.10
C PRO A 186 -9.22 29.57 -1.09
N ALA A 187 -9.02 29.85 0.20
CA ALA A 187 -9.88 29.33 1.25
C ALA A 187 -11.28 29.90 0.99
N THR A 188 -12.03 29.23 0.13
CA THR A 188 -13.43 29.56 -0.05
C THR A 188 -14.10 29.06 1.22
N HIS A 189 -14.40 29.98 2.14
CA HIS A 189 -15.43 29.78 3.15
C HIS A 189 -16.79 29.66 2.43
N THR A 190 -16.93 28.65 1.59
CA THR A 190 -18.17 28.29 0.93
C THR A 190 -18.87 27.30 1.84
N LYS A 191 -20.08 27.69 2.25
CA LYS A 191 -21.01 26.79 2.93
C LYS A 191 -21.11 25.50 2.12
N LEU A 192 -20.96 24.35 2.78
CA LEU A 192 -21.04 23.06 2.12
C LEU A 192 -22.39 22.95 1.37
N PRO A 193 -22.41 22.41 0.15
CA PRO A 193 -23.66 22.12 -0.54
C PRO A 193 -24.58 21.26 0.35
N LEU A 194 -25.89 21.49 0.30
CA LEU A 194 -26.86 20.82 1.19
C LEU A 194 -26.67 19.30 1.21
N LYS A 195 -26.50 18.69 0.03
CA LYS A 195 -26.28 17.25 -0.09
C LYS A 195 -25.00 16.76 0.61
N VAL A 196 -23.94 17.54 0.55
CA VAL A 196 -22.65 17.24 1.19
C VAL A 196 -22.75 17.39 2.70
N GLU A 197 -23.48 18.41 3.16
CA GLU A 197 -23.76 18.61 4.59
C GLU A 197 -24.57 17.44 5.16
N GLU A 198 -25.61 16.97 4.46
CA GLU A 198 -26.38 15.77 4.85
C GLU A 198 -25.51 14.52 4.95
N LEU A 199 -24.64 14.27 3.96
CA LEU A 199 -23.71 13.14 3.98
C LEU A 199 -22.73 13.23 5.16
N LYS A 200 -22.19 14.42 5.43
CA LYS A 200 -21.33 14.68 6.58
C LYS A 200 -22.06 14.42 7.90
N LEU A 201 -23.31 14.87 8.03
CA LEU A 201 -24.12 14.64 9.23
C LEU A 201 -24.40 13.15 9.45
N LYS A 202 -24.75 12.40 8.39
CA LYS A 202 -24.89 10.94 8.45
C LYS A 202 -23.58 10.28 8.86
N ALA A 203 -22.45 10.70 8.27
CA ALA A 203 -21.13 10.18 8.62
C ALA A 203 -20.80 10.41 10.11
N ASN A 204 -21.10 11.60 10.65
CA ASN A 204 -20.95 11.90 12.08
C ASN A 204 -21.82 10.97 12.94
N GLN A 205 -23.09 10.74 12.57
CA GLN A 205 -23.98 9.84 13.30
C GLN A 205 -23.42 8.41 13.38
N TYR A 206 -22.90 7.88 12.27
CA TYR A 206 -22.24 6.56 12.27
C TYR A 206 -20.94 6.56 13.07
N PHE A 207 -20.18 7.66 13.01
CA PHE A 207 -18.97 7.83 13.82
C PHE A 207 -19.29 7.79 15.32
N ASP A 208 -20.34 8.47 15.76
CA ASP A 208 -20.78 8.51 17.15
C ASP A 208 -21.29 7.14 17.63
N LYS A 209 -21.87 6.35 16.72
CA LYS A 209 -22.22 4.93 16.94
C LYS A 209 -21.03 3.98 16.93
N GLN A 210 -19.81 4.48 16.71
CA GLN A 210 -18.58 3.70 16.56
C GLN A 210 -18.57 2.77 15.33
N GLU A 211 -19.46 2.99 14.37
CA GLU A 211 -19.51 2.30 13.08
C GLU A 211 -18.59 3.00 12.07
N TYR A 212 -17.28 2.94 12.33
CA TYR A 212 -16.30 3.76 11.60
C TYR A 212 -16.22 3.45 10.10
N THR A 213 -16.41 2.19 9.68
CA THR A 213 -16.42 1.83 8.25
C THR A 213 -17.58 2.49 7.51
N ALA A 214 -18.78 2.47 8.11
CA ALA A 214 -19.94 3.17 7.53
C ALA A 214 -19.71 4.68 7.50
N ALA A 215 -19.14 5.27 8.56
CA ALA A 215 -18.79 6.68 8.59
C ALA A 215 -17.81 7.07 7.45
N ILE A 216 -16.76 6.27 7.24
CA ILE A 216 -15.80 6.46 6.14
C ILE A 216 -16.52 6.42 4.79
N ASN A 217 -17.44 5.49 4.57
CA ASN A 217 -18.17 5.40 3.30
C ASN A 217 -18.98 6.67 3.00
N PHE A 218 -19.65 7.24 3.99
CA PHE A 218 -20.36 8.52 3.83
C PHE A 218 -19.41 9.71 3.63
N TYR A 219 -18.26 9.73 4.30
CA TYR A 219 -17.22 10.74 4.02
C TYR A 219 -16.66 10.62 2.62
N ASN A 220 -16.46 9.40 2.11
CA ASN A 220 -15.99 9.14 0.76
C ASN A 220 -16.96 9.73 -0.29
N TYR A 221 -18.26 9.48 -0.13
CA TYR A 221 -19.27 10.12 -0.98
C TYR A 221 -19.24 11.65 -0.90
N ALA A 222 -19.13 12.20 0.32
CA ALA A 222 -19.07 13.66 0.52
C ALA A 222 -17.83 14.29 -0.14
N ILE A 223 -16.66 13.66 0.01
CA ILE A 223 -15.39 14.12 -0.56
C ILE A 223 -15.39 13.99 -2.08
N HIS A 224 -15.97 12.91 -2.62
CA HIS A 224 -16.09 12.73 -4.06
C HIS A 224 -16.87 13.89 -4.71
N ILE A 225 -17.96 14.33 -4.07
CA ILE A 225 -18.76 15.47 -4.53
C ILE A 225 -18.05 16.81 -4.29
N PHE A 226 -17.39 16.98 -3.13
CA PHE A 226 -16.78 18.26 -2.75
C PHE A 226 -15.38 18.08 -2.14
N LYS A 227 -14.37 18.11 -3.01
CA LYS A 227 -12.94 17.89 -2.69
C LYS A 227 -12.24 19.08 -2.02
N SER A 228 -12.92 20.23 -1.86
CA SER A 228 -12.31 21.48 -1.37
C SER A 228 -12.63 21.77 0.10
N SER A 229 -13.04 20.77 0.89
CA SER A 229 -13.34 20.95 2.32
C SER A 229 -12.31 20.32 3.24
N SER A 230 -11.57 21.16 3.99
CA SER A 230 -10.63 20.69 5.03
C SER A 230 -11.33 19.86 6.12
N VAL A 231 -12.60 20.19 6.42
CA VAL A 231 -13.40 19.52 7.44
C VAL A 231 -13.72 18.07 7.08
N LEU A 232 -14.07 17.78 5.83
CA LEU A 232 -14.40 16.42 5.41
C LEU A 232 -13.18 15.49 5.53
N PHE A 233 -12.02 15.90 5.02
CA PHE A 233 -10.78 15.14 5.15
C PHE A 233 -10.38 14.96 6.61
N SER A 234 -10.39 16.03 7.40
CA SER A 234 -10.06 15.96 8.82
C SER A 234 -10.97 14.97 9.56
N ASN A 235 -12.28 14.99 9.29
CA ASN A 235 -13.22 14.07 9.92
C ASN A 235 -13.05 12.62 9.46
N ARG A 236 -12.79 12.37 8.16
CA ARG A 236 -12.47 11.04 7.67
C ARG A 236 -11.17 10.50 8.29
N ALA A 237 -10.16 11.35 8.47
CA ALA A 237 -8.94 11.01 9.21
C ALA A 237 -9.24 10.54 10.64
N ALA A 238 -10.17 11.17 11.34
CA ALA A 238 -10.59 10.71 12.67
C ALA A 238 -11.23 9.32 12.62
N ALA A 239 -12.06 9.05 11.62
CA ALA A 239 -12.68 7.74 11.43
C ALA A 239 -11.63 6.65 11.19
N TYR A 240 -10.63 6.91 10.36
CA TYR A 240 -9.48 6.01 10.18
C TYR A 240 -8.68 5.77 11.47
N ILE A 241 -8.34 6.85 12.21
CA ILE A 241 -7.62 6.74 13.50
C ILE A 241 -8.40 5.90 14.53
N LYS A 242 -9.73 5.95 14.48
CA LYS A 242 -10.58 5.15 15.38
C LYS A 242 -10.78 3.71 14.89
N ARG A 243 -10.85 3.48 13.58
CA ARG A 243 -11.01 2.16 12.97
C ARG A 243 -9.76 1.29 13.11
N LYS A 244 -8.56 1.89 12.98
CA LYS A 244 -7.25 1.25 13.23
C LYS A 244 -7.00 -0.02 12.41
N TRP A 245 -7.50 -0.08 11.17
CA TRP A 245 -7.09 -1.15 10.27
C TRP A 245 -5.66 -0.89 9.76
N GLN A 246 -5.06 -1.92 9.16
CA GLN A 246 -3.73 -1.80 8.57
C GLN A 246 -3.71 -0.63 7.56
N GLY A 247 -2.63 0.15 7.56
CA GLY A 247 -2.52 1.36 6.74
C GLY A 247 -3.48 2.51 7.06
N ASP A 248 -4.45 2.39 7.99
CA ASP A 248 -5.41 3.46 8.29
C ASP A 248 -4.75 4.72 8.84
N TYR A 249 -3.73 4.58 9.70
CA TYR A 249 -2.99 5.75 10.19
C TYR A 249 -2.29 6.50 9.06
N TYR A 250 -1.84 5.81 8.02
CA TYR A 250 -1.25 6.45 6.85
C TYR A 250 -2.30 7.11 5.96
N ALA A 251 -3.45 6.47 5.75
CA ALA A 251 -4.58 7.09 5.05
C ALA A 251 -5.07 8.34 5.81
N ALA A 252 -5.15 8.28 7.14
CA ALA A 252 -5.47 9.43 7.99
C ALA A 252 -4.42 10.54 7.88
N LEU A 253 -3.13 10.19 7.80
CA LEU A 253 -2.05 11.16 7.59
C LEU A 253 -2.20 11.88 6.23
N LYS A 254 -2.51 11.16 5.15
CA LYS A 254 -2.81 11.73 3.83
C LYS A 254 -3.99 12.70 3.87
N ASP A 255 -5.04 12.34 4.59
CA ASP A 255 -6.20 13.21 4.81
C ASP A 255 -5.85 14.46 5.60
N CYS A 256 -5.03 14.34 6.66
CA CYS A 256 -4.58 15.49 7.44
C CYS A 256 -3.71 16.43 6.60
N VAL A 257 -2.79 15.90 5.80
CA VAL A 257 -1.97 16.68 4.87
C VAL A 257 -2.87 17.42 3.87
N THR A 258 -3.88 16.76 3.31
CA THR A 258 -4.83 17.37 2.37
C THR A 258 -5.67 18.46 3.06
N ALA A 259 -6.16 18.20 4.26
CA ALA A 259 -6.90 19.18 5.06
C ALA A 259 -6.05 20.43 5.34
N LEU A 260 -4.77 20.28 5.68
CA LEU A 260 -3.86 21.39 5.96
C LEU A 260 -3.38 22.14 4.70
N LYS A 261 -3.39 21.49 3.53
CA LYS A 261 -3.22 22.18 2.24
C LYS A 261 -4.39 23.13 1.95
N LEU A 262 -5.61 22.75 2.34
CA LEU A 262 -6.83 23.53 2.15
C LEU A 262 -7.01 24.61 3.23
N ASP A 263 -6.69 24.28 4.49
CA ASP A 263 -6.83 25.14 5.65
C ASP A 263 -5.62 24.94 6.59
N PRO A 264 -4.57 25.76 6.44
CA PRO A 264 -3.37 25.67 7.27
C PRO A 264 -3.58 25.92 8.76
N ASP A 265 -4.73 26.49 9.16
CA ASP A 265 -5.08 26.81 10.56
C ASP A 265 -6.02 25.77 11.18
N HIS A 266 -6.34 24.69 10.46
CA HIS A 266 -7.21 23.63 10.94
C HIS A 266 -6.60 22.87 12.15
N MET A 267 -6.88 23.34 13.36
CA MET A 267 -6.35 22.81 14.62
C MET A 267 -6.51 21.27 14.76
N LYS A 268 -7.70 20.72 14.49
CA LYS A 268 -7.94 19.26 14.60
C LYS A 268 -7.08 18.44 13.63
N ALA A 269 -6.80 18.96 12.43
CA ALA A 269 -6.00 18.28 11.42
C ALA A 269 -4.52 18.26 11.83
N HIS A 270 -4.01 19.38 12.38
CA HIS A 270 -2.68 19.41 13.01
C HIS A 270 -2.55 18.35 14.12
N PHE A 271 -3.51 18.31 15.04
CA PHE A 271 -3.46 17.35 16.15
C PHE A 271 -3.56 15.90 15.67
N ARG A 272 -4.48 15.61 14.74
CA ARG A 272 -4.63 14.28 14.13
C ARG A 272 -3.38 13.84 13.36
N LEU A 273 -2.70 14.76 12.67
CA LEU A 273 -1.43 14.52 12.00
C LEU A 273 -0.36 14.06 13.00
N ILE A 274 -0.23 14.74 14.14
CA ILE A 274 0.73 14.37 15.20
C ILE A 274 0.45 12.97 15.75
N VAL A 275 -0.83 12.65 15.99
CA VAL A 275 -1.27 11.31 16.41
C VAL A 275 -0.89 10.27 15.36
N CYS A 276 -1.14 10.54 14.06
CA CYS A 276 -0.76 9.62 12.99
C CYS A 276 0.75 9.38 12.94
N LEU A 277 1.57 10.43 13.08
CA LEU A 277 3.03 10.28 13.11
C LEU A 277 3.50 9.45 14.30
N TYR A 278 2.88 9.61 15.48
CA TYR A 278 3.17 8.81 16.66
C TYR A 278 2.85 7.32 16.43
N GLU A 279 1.66 7.02 15.89
CA GLU A 279 1.21 5.66 15.62
C GLU A 279 2.01 4.99 14.49
N LEU A 280 2.41 5.77 13.47
CA LEU A 280 3.36 5.38 12.42
C LEU A 280 4.83 5.46 12.88
N ARG A 281 5.06 5.63 14.19
CA ARG A 281 6.35 5.54 14.87
C ARG A 281 7.41 6.53 14.40
N MET A 282 7.00 7.60 13.74
CA MET A 282 7.84 8.75 13.44
C MET A 282 7.94 9.64 14.68
N LEU A 283 8.60 9.14 15.73
CA LEU A 283 8.58 9.74 17.06
C LEU A 283 9.22 11.13 17.09
N ASP A 284 10.32 11.31 16.35
CA ASP A 284 11.06 12.57 16.32
C ASP A 284 10.24 13.68 15.61
N ASP A 285 9.66 13.36 14.45
CA ASP A 285 8.69 14.25 13.77
C ASP A 285 7.48 14.54 14.68
N SER A 286 6.90 13.51 15.29
CA SER A 286 5.73 13.65 16.16
C SER A 286 6.00 14.59 17.33
N LYS A 287 7.16 14.46 18.00
CA LYS A 287 7.57 15.37 19.07
C LYS A 287 7.77 16.80 18.57
N MET A 288 8.49 16.96 17.46
CA MET A 288 8.78 18.27 16.88
C MET A 288 7.47 19.03 16.57
N TYR A 289 6.54 18.37 15.88
CA TYR A 289 5.26 18.99 15.51
C TYR A 289 4.33 19.18 16.71
N LEU A 290 4.43 18.35 17.76
CA LEU A 290 3.68 18.58 19.01
C LEU A 290 4.14 19.85 19.73
N GLU A 291 5.45 20.12 19.80
CA GLU A 291 5.96 21.35 20.40
C GLU A 291 5.54 22.59 19.62
N GLU A 292 5.47 22.50 18.29
CA GLU A 292 4.96 23.59 17.46
C GLU A 292 3.44 23.78 17.65
N PHE A 293 2.69 22.68 17.70
CA PHE A 293 1.26 22.72 17.99
C PHE A 293 0.97 23.38 19.35
N LYS A 294 1.77 23.07 20.36
CA LYS A 294 1.67 23.65 21.71
C LYS A 294 1.81 25.17 21.72
N LYS A 295 2.69 25.72 20.86
CA LYS A 295 2.88 27.17 20.69
C LYS A 295 1.74 27.80 19.90
N ARG A 296 1.28 27.14 18.84
CA ARG A 296 0.26 27.66 17.92
C ARG A 296 -1.16 27.61 18.48
N PHE A 297 -1.48 26.59 19.28
CA PHE A 297 -2.81 26.39 19.88
C PHE A 297 -2.74 26.22 21.42
N PRO A 298 -2.33 27.25 22.18
CA PRO A 298 -2.09 27.11 23.62
C PRO A 298 -3.32 26.67 24.42
N SER A 299 -4.52 27.02 23.96
CA SER A 299 -5.79 26.65 24.60
C SER A 299 -6.06 25.14 24.59
N TYR A 300 -5.44 24.38 23.69
CA TYR A 300 -5.64 22.93 23.59
C TYR A 300 -4.67 22.13 24.50
N ASN A 301 -3.66 22.79 25.06
CA ASN A 301 -2.61 22.15 25.88
C ASN A 301 -3.14 21.50 27.17
N THR A 302 -4.31 21.93 27.64
CA THR A 302 -4.96 21.39 28.84
C THR A 302 -5.92 20.24 28.53
N SER A 303 -6.17 19.95 27.25
CA SER A 303 -7.06 18.84 26.88
C SER A 303 -6.44 17.50 27.27
N GLU A 304 -7.28 16.57 27.73
CA GLU A 304 -6.85 15.21 28.07
C GLU A 304 -6.13 14.53 26.91
N ALA A 305 -6.69 14.66 25.69
CA ALA A 305 -6.09 14.11 24.48
C ALA A 305 -4.65 14.61 24.25
N PHE A 306 -4.40 15.91 24.45
CA PHE A 306 -3.06 16.49 24.33
C PHE A 306 -2.12 15.93 25.40
N LEU A 307 -2.56 15.89 26.66
CA LEU A 307 -1.73 15.39 27.77
C LEU A 307 -1.35 13.92 27.57
N THR A 308 -2.29 13.08 27.12
CA THR A 308 -2.05 11.67 26.82
C THR A 308 -1.01 11.51 25.72
N ILE A 309 -1.19 12.18 24.56
CA ILE A 309 -0.24 12.01 23.44
C ILE A 309 1.14 12.58 23.79
N HIS A 310 1.20 13.71 24.51
CA HIS A 310 2.44 14.30 24.98
C HIS A 310 3.21 13.32 25.86
N SER A 311 2.56 12.78 26.89
CA SER A 311 3.17 11.76 27.78
C SER A 311 3.64 10.54 26.99
N ASN A 312 2.80 10.01 26.10
CA ASN A 312 3.10 8.83 25.30
C ASN A 312 4.32 9.03 24.38
N ILE A 313 4.43 10.17 23.72
CA ILE A 313 5.57 10.50 22.85
C ILE A 313 6.86 10.56 23.67
N HIS A 314 6.88 11.29 24.80
CA HIS A 314 8.07 11.39 25.64
C HIS A 314 8.49 10.04 26.21
N HIS A 315 7.53 9.23 26.66
CA HIS A 315 7.79 7.87 27.14
C HIS A 315 8.36 6.97 26.03
N SER A 316 7.75 6.96 24.84
CA SER A 316 8.24 6.18 23.69
C SER A 316 9.64 6.60 23.23
N ILE A 317 9.95 7.90 23.22
CA ILE A 317 11.29 8.40 22.88
C ILE A 317 12.32 8.00 23.93
N ARG A 318 11.99 8.10 25.22
CA ARG A 318 12.86 7.63 26.29
C ARG A 318 13.18 6.15 26.13
N ARG A 319 12.16 5.31 25.89
CA ARG A 319 12.33 3.88 25.65
C ARG A 319 13.18 3.60 24.40
N LYS A 320 12.99 4.34 23.30
CA LYS A 320 13.85 4.25 22.09
C LYS A 320 15.32 4.52 22.43
N LYS A 321 15.60 5.56 23.21
CA LYS A 321 16.97 5.89 23.66
C LYS A 321 17.57 4.82 24.56
N GLU A 322 16.80 4.29 25.50
CA GLU A 322 17.25 3.21 26.40
C GLU A 322 17.60 1.94 25.61
N ALA A 323 16.77 1.57 24.63
CA ALA A 323 17.02 0.42 23.74
C ALA A 323 18.27 0.59 22.88
N LEU A 324 18.50 1.78 22.32
CA LEU A 324 19.72 2.08 21.54
C LEU A 324 21.00 1.95 22.39
N ILE A 325 20.95 2.39 23.66
CA ILE A 325 22.08 2.25 24.59
C ILE A 325 22.35 0.77 24.90
N GLU A 326 21.30 -0.03 25.08
CA GLU A 326 21.41 -1.47 25.33
C GLU A 326 21.98 -2.22 24.11
N GLU A 327 21.53 -1.87 22.90
CA GLU A 327 22.06 -2.41 21.65
C GLU A 327 23.55 -2.07 21.47
N GLU A 328 23.95 -0.82 21.74
CA GLU A 328 25.35 -0.41 21.66
C GLU A 328 26.24 -1.17 22.65
N LYS A 329 25.75 -1.40 23.88
CA LYS A 329 26.44 -2.23 24.88
C LYS A 329 26.59 -3.67 24.40
N LEU A 330 25.54 -4.25 23.84
CA LEU A 330 25.57 -5.62 23.32
C LEU A 330 26.54 -5.74 22.13
N ARG A 331 26.54 -4.77 21.22
CA ARG A 331 27.51 -4.70 20.10
C ARG A 331 28.95 -4.64 20.60
N LYS A 332 29.24 -3.87 21.65
CA LYS A 332 30.58 -3.82 22.28
C LYS A 332 30.98 -5.18 22.85
N ILE A 333 30.10 -5.84 23.60
CA ILE A 333 30.35 -7.18 24.16
C ILE A 333 30.62 -8.19 23.03
N ILE A 334 29.79 -8.20 21.98
CA ILE A 334 29.98 -9.09 20.82
C ILE A 334 31.33 -8.83 20.14
N SER A 335 31.72 -7.55 19.98
CA SER A 335 33.02 -7.19 19.39
C SER A 335 34.23 -7.63 20.21
N GLU A 336 34.09 -7.71 21.54
CA GLU A 336 35.15 -8.19 22.44
C GLU A 336 35.26 -9.72 22.45
N VAL A 337 34.14 -10.43 22.31
CA VAL A 337 34.07 -11.90 22.31
C VAL A 337 34.44 -12.49 20.95
N VAL A 338 34.04 -11.86 19.85
CA VAL A 338 34.29 -12.33 18.48
C VAL A 338 35.57 -11.68 17.94
N LYS A 339 36.72 -12.32 18.18
CA LYS A 339 38.04 -11.91 17.63
C LYS A 339 38.20 -12.16 16.12
N ASP A 340 37.21 -12.78 15.47
CA ASP A 340 37.17 -12.99 14.02
C ASP A 340 36.38 -11.87 13.30
N ARG A 341 37.06 -11.22 12.35
CA ARG A 341 36.69 -9.94 11.72
C ARG A 341 35.38 -9.88 10.90
N ASN A 342 34.48 -10.87 10.93
CA ASN A 342 33.41 -10.95 9.93
C ASN A 342 31.96 -11.04 10.46
N LEU A 343 31.67 -10.67 11.70
CA LEU A 343 30.28 -10.70 12.24
C LEU A 343 29.74 -9.37 12.77
N ALA A 344 30.47 -8.27 12.62
CA ALA A 344 29.83 -6.96 12.67
C ALA A 344 29.24 -6.70 11.27
N GLN A 345 27.96 -7.04 11.06
CA GLN A 345 27.22 -6.41 9.96
C GLN A 345 27.18 -4.90 10.29
N GLU A 346 28.12 -4.17 9.70
CA GLU A 346 27.98 -2.74 9.42
C GLU A 346 26.56 -2.52 8.87
N PRO A 347 25.84 -1.45 9.26
CA PRO A 347 24.53 -1.16 8.70
C PRO A 347 24.67 -1.16 7.18
N GLN A 348 24.14 -2.20 6.53
CA GLN A 348 24.18 -2.28 5.08
C GLN A 348 23.50 -1.01 4.57
N ASN A 349 24.23 -0.21 3.80
CA ASN A 349 23.65 0.92 3.08
C ASN A 349 22.66 0.33 2.07
N THR A 350 21.42 0.08 2.50
CA THR A 350 20.37 -0.41 1.63
C THR A 350 19.99 0.69 0.65
N LEU A 351 19.51 0.30 -0.52
CA LEU A 351 18.98 1.20 -1.53
C LEU A 351 17.52 1.58 -1.21
N GLU A 352 16.98 1.20 -0.05
CA GLU A 352 15.61 1.53 0.37
C GLU A 352 15.36 3.03 0.37
N PRO A 353 16.21 3.89 0.99
CA PRO A 353 15.92 5.33 1.01
C PRO A 353 15.91 5.94 -0.39
N TYR A 354 16.73 5.38 -1.29
CA TYR A 354 16.79 5.78 -2.69
C TYR A 354 15.51 5.40 -3.45
N LEU A 355 15.06 4.15 -3.32
CA LEU A 355 13.85 3.66 -3.98
C LEU A 355 12.62 4.34 -3.45
N ARG A 356 12.51 4.51 -2.14
CA ARG A 356 11.43 5.28 -1.50
C ARG A 356 11.31 6.69 -2.08
N LYS A 357 12.44 7.41 -2.20
CA LYS A 357 12.44 8.77 -2.73
C LYS A 357 12.00 8.84 -4.20
N LYS A 358 12.29 7.79 -4.98
CA LYS A 358 11.88 7.69 -6.40
C LYS A 358 10.45 7.17 -6.58
N ALA A 359 9.88 6.50 -5.59
CA ALA A 359 8.60 5.84 -5.74
C ALA A 359 7.42 6.81 -5.59
N ASN A 360 6.38 6.58 -6.40
CA ASN A 360 5.11 7.27 -6.30
C ASN A 360 4.18 6.52 -5.33
N ASP A 361 3.49 7.29 -4.51
CA ASP A 361 2.45 6.79 -3.61
C ASP A 361 1.12 6.57 -4.35
N TYR A 362 0.24 5.78 -3.75
CA TYR A 362 -1.08 5.48 -4.32
C TYR A 362 -1.98 6.72 -4.30
N HIS A 363 -2.99 6.77 -5.17
CA HIS A 363 -4.03 7.80 -5.09
C HIS A 363 -5.37 7.27 -4.56
N GLN A 364 -5.65 5.96 -4.73
CA GLN A 364 -6.82 5.28 -4.15
C GLN A 364 -6.45 3.92 -3.57
N ARG A 365 -7.26 3.44 -2.62
CA ARG A 365 -7.07 2.19 -1.88
C ARG A 365 -8.39 1.45 -1.68
N TYR A 366 -8.47 0.19 -2.07
CA TYR A 366 -9.66 -0.65 -1.93
C TYR A 366 -9.40 -1.74 -0.90
N TYR A 367 -10.20 -1.74 0.16
CA TYR A 367 -10.01 -2.57 1.33
C TYR A 367 -11.22 -3.47 1.61
N GLY A 368 -10.99 -4.51 2.41
CA GLY A 368 -12.02 -5.43 2.90
C GLY A 368 -11.82 -6.87 2.45
N HIS A 369 -11.13 -7.11 1.33
CA HIS A 369 -10.66 -8.44 0.96
C HIS A 369 -9.46 -8.86 1.80
N CYS A 370 -9.11 -10.15 1.76
CA CYS A 370 -7.87 -10.66 2.33
C CYS A 370 -7.06 -11.43 1.28
N ASN A 371 -5.74 -11.27 1.36
CA ASN A 371 -4.74 -11.87 0.48
C ASN A 371 -3.52 -12.23 1.33
N THR A 372 -3.55 -13.36 2.03
CA THR A 372 -2.51 -13.79 2.98
C THR A 372 -1.91 -15.15 2.68
N SER A 373 -2.64 -16.00 1.95
CA SER A 373 -2.34 -17.42 1.85
C SER A 373 -1.75 -17.82 0.49
N THR A 374 -2.09 -17.08 -0.57
CA THR A 374 -1.69 -17.40 -1.94
C THR A 374 -0.86 -16.29 -2.56
N ASP A 375 0.18 -16.64 -3.32
CA ASP A 375 0.99 -15.68 -4.10
C ASP A 375 0.28 -15.18 -5.38
N ILE A 376 -0.98 -15.58 -5.61
CA ILE A 376 -1.79 -15.22 -6.76
C ILE A 376 -3.14 -14.64 -6.31
N LYS A 377 -3.44 -13.39 -6.68
CA LYS A 377 -4.74 -12.80 -6.39
C LYS A 377 -5.10 -11.70 -7.36
N GLU A 378 -5.96 -12.01 -8.31
CA GLU A 378 -6.32 -11.06 -9.36
C GLU A 378 -7.17 -9.91 -8.82
N ALA A 379 -6.90 -8.72 -9.35
CA ALA A 379 -7.73 -7.54 -9.20
C ALA A 379 -7.81 -6.83 -10.55
N ASN A 380 -9.02 -6.47 -11.00
CA ASN A 380 -9.26 -5.95 -12.34
C ASN A 380 -10.17 -4.73 -12.35
N PHE A 381 -10.06 -3.93 -13.42
CA PHE A 381 -11.03 -2.89 -13.74
C PHE A 381 -12.31 -3.54 -14.28
N PHE A 382 -13.47 -3.01 -13.90
CA PHE A 382 -14.77 -3.52 -14.31
C PHE A 382 -15.75 -2.41 -14.68
N GLY A 383 -16.71 -2.75 -15.53
CA GLY A 383 -17.66 -1.83 -16.13
C GLY A 383 -17.13 -1.18 -17.41
N SER A 384 -18.04 -0.68 -18.25
CA SER A 384 -17.73 -0.12 -19.57
C SER A 384 -16.85 1.12 -19.55
N GLN A 385 -16.74 1.78 -18.40
CA GLN A 385 -15.88 2.95 -18.19
C GLN A 385 -14.83 2.71 -17.11
N SER A 386 -14.60 1.44 -16.74
CA SER A 386 -13.71 1.08 -15.63
C SER A 386 -14.08 1.78 -14.31
N GLN A 387 -15.38 2.03 -14.11
CA GLN A 387 -15.89 2.72 -12.93
C GLN A 387 -15.90 1.85 -11.67
N PHE A 388 -15.68 0.54 -11.82
CA PHE A 388 -15.60 -0.41 -10.73
C PHE A 388 -14.24 -1.10 -10.68
N ILE A 389 -13.86 -1.54 -9.49
CA ILE A 389 -12.71 -2.43 -9.26
C ILE A 389 -13.24 -3.73 -8.69
N VAL A 390 -12.70 -4.86 -9.15
CA VAL A 390 -13.03 -6.19 -8.64
C VAL A 390 -11.78 -6.90 -8.16
N ALA A 391 -11.87 -7.69 -7.09
CA ALA A 391 -10.77 -8.53 -6.64
C ALA A 391 -11.26 -9.78 -5.90
N GLY A 392 -10.51 -10.88 -6.04
CA GLY A 392 -10.73 -12.10 -5.25
C GLY A 392 -10.23 -11.98 -3.81
N SER A 393 -10.57 -12.95 -2.97
CA SER A 393 -10.22 -12.98 -1.55
C SER A 393 -10.02 -14.40 -1.02
N ASP A 394 -9.19 -14.55 0.01
CA ASP A 394 -8.89 -15.82 0.71
C ASP A 394 -10.01 -16.29 1.67
N ASP A 395 -11.18 -15.68 1.62
CA ASP A 395 -12.39 -16.07 2.36
C ASP A 395 -13.50 -16.62 1.46
N GLY A 396 -13.18 -16.91 0.20
CA GLY A 396 -14.09 -17.48 -0.78
C GLY A 396 -15.01 -16.42 -1.38
N LEU A 397 -14.76 -15.15 -1.09
CA LEU A 397 -15.52 -14.02 -1.60
C LEU A 397 -14.75 -13.31 -2.70
N PHE A 398 -15.47 -12.52 -3.48
CA PHE A 398 -14.88 -11.46 -4.27
C PHE A 398 -15.63 -10.16 -4.03
N PHE A 399 -14.90 -9.06 -4.18
CA PHE A 399 -15.32 -7.74 -3.79
C PHE A 399 -15.46 -6.87 -5.04
N VAL A 400 -16.49 -6.03 -5.06
CA VAL A 400 -16.70 -5.00 -6.08
C VAL A 400 -16.72 -3.65 -5.38
N TRP A 401 -15.83 -2.75 -5.76
CA TRP A 401 -15.77 -1.39 -5.25
C TRP A 401 -16.13 -0.38 -6.34
N ASP A 402 -16.74 0.72 -5.92
CA ASP A 402 -16.76 1.94 -6.72
C ASP A 402 -15.35 2.52 -6.77
N LYS A 403 -14.81 2.67 -7.98
CA LYS A 403 -13.45 3.15 -8.19
C LYS A 403 -13.26 4.52 -7.55
N TYR A 404 -14.19 5.45 -7.76
CA TYR A 404 -13.97 6.86 -7.42
C TYR A 404 -14.15 7.20 -5.94
N THR A 405 -15.03 6.49 -5.24
CA THR A 405 -15.33 6.68 -3.83
C THR A 405 -14.61 5.68 -2.94
N GLU A 406 -13.96 4.65 -3.50
CA GLU A 406 -13.33 3.55 -2.74
C GLU A 406 -14.32 2.71 -1.93
N ASN A 407 -15.62 2.97 -2.07
CA ASN A 407 -16.65 2.29 -1.30
C ASN A 407 -16.89 0.90 -1.88
N ASN A 408 -16.95 -0.09 -0.99
CA ASN A 408 -17.42 -1.40 -1.39
C ASN A 408 -18.92 -1.32 -1.73
N LEU A 409 -19.28 -1.80 -2.92
CA LEU A 409 -20.65 -1.82 -3.42
C LEU A 409 -21.27 -3.21 -3.23
N LEU A 410 -20.48 -4.25 -3.46
CA LEU A 410 -20.95 -5.63 -3.47
C LEU A 410 -19.86 -6.58 -2.98
N VAL A 411 -20.30 -7.60 -2.24
CA VAL A 411 -19.47 -8.75 -1.85
C VAL A 411 -20.25 -10.01 -2.19
N LEU A 412 -19.64 -10.88 -3.00
CA LEU A 412 -20.28 -12.08 -3.53
C LEU A 412 -19.47 -13.32 -3.15
N LYS A 413 -20.17 -14.40 -2.81
CA LYS A 413 -19.54 -15.71 -2.57
C LYS A 413 -19.14 -16.37 -3.88
N GLY A 414 -17.86 -16.28 -4.22
CA GLY A 414 -17.27 -16.82 -5.44
C GLY A 414 -16.75 -18.25 -5.32
N ASP A 415 -16.42 -18.71 -4.12
CA ASP A 415 -15.91 -20.07 -3.87
C ASP A 415 -16.23 -20.55 -2.45
N SER A 416 -15.98 -21.83 -2.20
CA SER A 416 -16.06 -22.38 -0.84
C SER A 416 -14.97 -21.83 0.09
N SER A 417 -13.77 -21.54 -0.44
CA SER A 417 -12.58 -21.21 0.35
C SER A 417 -11.78 -20.02 -0.14
N ILE A 418 -11.31 -20.00 -1.40
CA ILE A 418 -10.43 -18.95 -1.91
C ILE A 418 -10.82 -18.60 -3.34
N VAL A 419 -11.02 -17.31 -3.64
CA VAL A 419 -11.12 -16.82 -5.03
C VAL A 419 -9.75 -16.29 -5.46
N ASN A 420 -9.16 -16.87 -6.50
CA ASN A 420 -7.84 -16.48 -7.02
C ASN A 420 -7.96 -15.61 -8.28
N CYS A 421 -8.83 -16.00 -9.20
CA CYS A 421 -9.01 -15.33 -10.48
C CYS A 421 -10.36 -14.60 -10.51
N VAL A 422 -10.35 -13.38 -11.03
CA VAL A 422 -11.55 -12.56 -11.27
C VAL A 422 -11.33 -11.83 -12.58
N GLN A 423 -11.90 -12.35 -13.66
CA GLN A 423 -11.69 -11.87 -15.03
C GLN A 423 -12.98 -11.29 -15.61
N PRO A 424 -13.07 -9.96 -15.76
CA PRO A 424 -14.18 -9.31 -16.45
C PRO A 424 -14.17 -9.56 -17.96
N HIS A 425 -15.36 -9.56 -18.57
CA HIS A 425 -15.45 -9.51 -20.02
C HIS A 425 -15.04 -8.11 -20.52
N PRO A 426 -14.28 -8.00 -21.64
CA PRO A 426 -13.77 -6.71 -22.12
C PRO A 426 -14.85 -5.73 -22.59
N SER A 427 -16.06 -6.20 -22.93
CA SER A 427 -17.13 -5.35 -23.49
C SER A 427 -18.52 -5.58 -22.92
N GLU A 428 -18.74 -6.66 -22.17
CA GLU A 428 -20.06 -7.04 -21.64
C GLU A 428 -20.02 -6.94 -20.13
N PHE A 429 -21.16 -6.64 -19.51
CA PHE A 429 -21.23 -6.52 -18.06
C PHE A 429 -21.35 -7.91 -17.42
N MET A 430 -20.28 -8.68 -17.53
CA MET A 430 -20.16 -10.02 -16.95
C MET A 430 -18.72 -10.27 -16.52
N LEU A 431 -18.52 -11.24 -15.62
CA LEU A 431 -17.19 -11.67 -15.20
C LEU A 431 -17.17 -13.16 -14.91
N ALA A 432 -15.97 -13.74 -14.93
CA ALA A 432 -15.71 -15.11 -14.52
C ALA A 432 -14.85 -15.11 -13.25
N THR A 433 -15.14 -16.03 -12.32
CA THR A 433 -14.31 -16.26 -11.14
C THR A 433 -13.90 -17.71 -11.04
N SER A 434 -12.71 -17.96 -10.50
CA SER A 434 -12.24 -19.28 -10.13
C SER A 434 -11.32 -19.23 -8.92
N GLY A 435 -11.20 -20.37 -8.25
CA GLY A 435 -10.56 -20.45 -6.95
C GLY A 435 -9.85 -21.78 -6.71
N ILE A 436 -10.16 -22.41 -5.59
CA ILE A 436 -9.70 -23.76 -5.23
C ILE A 436 -10.77 -24.80 -5.60
N ASP A 437 -12.05 -24.40 -5.71
CA ASP A 437 -13.11 -25.31 -6.14
C ASP A 437 -12.87 -25.82 -7.57
N ASN A 438 -13.48 -26.95 -7.91
CA ASN A 438 -13.40 -27.58 -9.24
C ASN A 438 -14.29 -26.89 -10.30
N GLU A 439 -14.76 -25.68 -10.04
CA GLU A 439 -15.76 -24.98 -10.83
C GLU A 439 -15.31 -23.57 -11.24
N VAL A 440 -15.64 -23.19 -12.48
CA VAL A 440 -15.58 -21.79 -12.92
C VAL A 440 -16.99 -21.21 -12.84
N LYS A 441 -17.13 -20.04 -12.22
CA LYS A 441 -18.42 -19.39 -12.03
C LYS A 441 -18.52 -18.17 -12.94
N LEU A 442 -19.63 -18.07 -13.67
CA LEU A 442 -19.94 -16.94 -14.55
C LEU A 442 -21.00 -16.06 -13.90
N TRP A 443 -20.76 -14.76 -13.91
CA TRP A 443 -21.57 -13.78 -13.20
C TRP A 443 -22.17 -12.79 -14.19
N THR A 444 -23.49 -12.66 -14.14
CA THR A 444 -24.27 -11.70 -14.93
C THR A 444 -25.25 -10.96 -14.02
N PRO A 445 -25.74 -9.77 -14.41
CA PRO A 445 -26.70 -9.03 -13.63
C PRO A 445 -27.98 -9.82 -13.37
N LEU A 446 -28.51 -9.68 -12.15
CA LEU A 446 -29.86 -10.12 -11.82
C LEU A 446 -30.82 -8.92 -11.87
N PRO A 447 -32.10 -9.14 -12.22
CA PRO A 447 -33.17 -8.17 -11.98
C PRO A 447 -33.18 -7.67 -10.52
N GLU A 448 -33.48 -6.38 -10.32
CA GLU A 448 -33.43 -5.72 -9.00
C GLU A 448 -34.41 -6.30 -7.98
N ASP A 449 -35.47 -6.97 -8.43
CA ASP A 449 -36.52 -7.57 -7.62
C ASP A 449 -36.18 -8.98 -7.10
N LEU A 450 -35.08 -9.57 -7.56
CA LEU A 450 -34.65 -10.91 -7.15
C LEU A 450 -33.57 -10.84 -6.07
N ASP A 451 -33.74 -11.66 -5.02
CA ASP A 451 -32.75 -11.79 -3.95
C ASP A 451 -31.53 -12.59 -4.45
N ASN A 452 -30.35 -11.96 -4.42
CA ASN A 452 -29.10 -12.62 -4.77
C ASN A 452 -28.59 -13.45 -3.59
N LYS A 453 -28.78 -14.77 -3.67
CA LYS A 453 -28.34 -15.72 -2.64
C LYS A 453 -26.82 -15.76 -2.41
N HIS A 454 -26.03 -15.27 -3.38
CA HIS A 454 -24.58 -15.20 -3.26
C HIS A 454 -24.11 -13.88 -2.63
N GLU A 455 -24.99 -12.91 -2.43
CA GLU A 455 -24.65 -11.61 -1.85
C GLU A 455 -24.49 -11.68 -0.33
N ILE A 456 -23.38 -11.12 0.15
CA ILE A 456 -23.09 -11.01 1.57
C ILE A 456 -23.56 -9.63 2.07
N LYS A 457 -24.75 -9.59 2.65
CA LYS A 457 -25.38 -8.35 3.16
C LYS A 457 -24.62 -7.71 4.33
N GLN A 458 -23.82 -8.48 5.08
CA GLN A 458 -23.06 -7.99 6.25
C GLN A 458 -21.59 -7.70 5.94
N TYR A 459 -21.31 -6.97 4.85
CA TYR A 459 -19.93 -6.74 4.39
C TYR A 459 -19.01 -6.09 5.44
N ASN A 460 -19.54 -5.23 6.33
CA ASN A 460 -18.73 -4.62 7.41
C ASN A 460 -18.14 -5.66 8.36
N ALA A 461 -18.90 -6.72 8.67
CA ALA A 461 -18.42 -7.82 9.51
C ALA A 461 -17.38 -8.66 8.77
N THR A 462 -17.64 -8.98 7.50
CA THR A 462 -16.69 -9.67 6.62
C THR A 462 -15.36 -8.94 6.52
N ALA A 463 -15.38 -7.64 6.21
CA ALA A 463 -14.18 -6.83 6.07
C ALA A 463 -13.40 -6.73 7.41
N LEU A 464 -14.09 -6.71 8.55
CA LEU A 464 -13.44 -6.78 9.87
C LEU A 464 -12.77 -8.15 10.13
N LEU A 465 -13.41 -9.25 9.73
CA LEU A 465 -12.82 -10.59 9.85
C LEU A 465 -11.59 -10.72 8.95
N ASN A 466 -11.67 -10.26 7.70
CA ASN A 466 -10.54 -10.22 6.79
C ASN A 466 -9.42 -9.35 7.33
N GLN A 467 -9.73 -8.20 7.90
CA GLN A 467 -8.72 -7.38 8.57
C GLN A 467 -7.99 -8.14 9.69
N ARG A 468 -8.72 -8.92 10.50
CA ARG A 468 -8.11 -9.75 11.55
C ARG A 468 -7.21 -10.83 10.94
N ARG A 469 -7.64 -11.50 9.86
CA ARG A 469 -6.81 -12.49 9.14
C ARG A 469 -5.52 -11.86 8.62
N MET A 470 -5.60 -10.68 8.01
CA MET A 470 -4.44 -9.96 7.48
C MET A 470 -3.42 -9.57 8.57
N VAL A 471 -3.85 -9.44 9.83
CA VAL A 471 -3.01 -9.01 10.97
C VAL A 471 -2.58 -10.18 11.87
N ALA A 472 -3.27 -11.32 11.79
CA ALA A 472 -2.99 -12.49 12.62
C ALA A 472 -1.55 -12.99 12.44
N ASP A 473 -0.97 -13.49 13.52
CA ASP A 473 0.34 -14.16 13.48
C ASP A 473 0.21 -15.46 12.66
N PRO A 474 1.16 -15.77 11.75
CA PRO A 474 1.18 -17.05 11.04
C PRO A 474 1.00 -18.28 11.95
N PHE A 475 1.52 -18.23 13.19
CA PHE A 475 1.35 -19.30 14.17
C PHE A 475 -0.09 -19.40 14.69
N GLU A 476 -0.78 -18.27 14.92
CA GLU A 476 -2.20 -18.28 15.29
C GLU A 476 -3.09 -18.81 14.16
N LEU A 477 -2.76 -18.47 12.90
CA LEU A 477 -3.47 -19.00 11.72
C LEU A 477 -3.29 -20.52 11.61
N PHE A 478 -2.09 -21.04 11.81
CA PHE A 478 -1.81 -22.48 11.81
C PHE A 478 -2.57 -23.23 12.91
N MET A 479 -2.59 -22.71 14.13
CA MET A 479 -3.32 -23.31 15.26
C MET A 479 -4.84 -23.31 15.03
N ASN A 480 -5.38 -22.23 14.44
CA ASN A 480 -6.80 -22.15 14.10
C ASN A 480 -7.18 -23.10 12.95
N GLY A 481 -6.28 -23.30 11.98
CA GLY A 481 -6.44 -24.29 10.92
C GLY A 481 -6.53 -25.73 11.48
N MET A 482 -5.64 -26.08 12.41
CA MET A 482 -5.69 -27.39 13.08
C MET A 482 -6.95 -27.60 13.94
N ARG A 483 -7.49 -26.53 14.55
CA ARG A 483 -8.75 -26.64 15.30
C ARG A 483 -9.93 -26.90 14.38
N ARG A 484 -10.02 -26.22 13.23
CA ARG A 484 -11.09 -26.46 12.25
C ARG A 484 -11.05 -27.86 11.66
N SER A 485 -9.86 -28.38 11.36
CA SER A 485 -9.75 -29.76 10.85
C SER A 485 -10.19 -30.80 11.90
N VAL A 486 -9.91 -30.55 13.19
CA VAL A 486 -10.36 -31.44 14.28
C VAL A 486 -11.87 -31.32 14.51
N GLU A 487 -12.45 -30.13 14.41
CA GLU A 487 -13.90 -29.93 14.51
C GLU A 487 -14.65 -30.57 13.32
N GLU A 488 -14.12 -30.45 12.10
CA GLU A 488 -14.67 -31.09 10.90
C GLU A 488 -14.52 -32.63 10.93
N GLU A 489 -13.46 -33.17 11.54
CA GLU A 489 -13.32 -34.62 11.78
C GLU A 489 -14.28 -35.11 12.87
N MET A 490 -14.58 -34.30 13.89
CA MET A 490 -15.52 -34.66 14.97
C MET A 490 -17.00 -34.57 14.57
N ASP A 491 -17.35 -33.74 13.59
CA ASP A 491 -18.72 -33.64 13.05
C ASP A 491 -19.01 -34.68 11.94
N ALA A 492 -17.99 -35.44 11.51
CA ALA A 492 -18.09 -36.49 10.48
C ALA A 492 -18.18 -37.93 11.03
N ASP A 493 -18.02 -38.11 12.35
CA ASP A 493 -18.22 -39.36 13.10
C ASP A 493 -19.57 -39.34 13.86
#